data_AF-W6A7L6-F1
#
_entry.id   AF-W6A7L6-F1
#
_cell.length_a   1.000
_cell.length_b   1.000
_cell.length_c   1.000
_cell.angle_alpha   90.00
_cell.angle_beta   90.00
_cell.angle_gamma   90.00
#
_symmetry.space_group_name_H-M   'P 1'
#
loop_
_entity.id
_entity.type
_entity.pdbx_description
1 polymer ?
#
loop_
_entity_poly.entity_id
_entity_poly.type
_entity_poly.pdbx_seq_one_letter_code
_entity_poly.pdbx_strand_id
1 'polypeptide(L)'
;MLERILNKEEKKIFSKKNLRKIRKEDFFTYLEMEEALLESLKVRYATDGNDNPITLSEIEKQERFVQRLNEYYYEVVLIDPKNGKDPMFSLEKEVNKIVKPLERIQRRGFK
;
A
#
# COMPACT_ATOMS: atom_id res chain seq x y z
N MET A 1 -16.11 -3.35 -2.30
CA MET A 1 -15.28 -3.66 -1.13
C MET A 1 -14.82 -2.37 -0.46
N LEU A 2 -14.05 -1.50 -1.13
CA LEU A 2 -13.70 -0.15 -0.66
C LEU A 2 -14.89 0.71 -0.22
N GLU A 3 -16.00 0.67 -0.95
CA GLU A 3 -17.21 1.43 -0.58
C GLU A 3 -17.80 1.04 0.79
N ARG A 4 -17.43 -0.11 1.36
CA ARG A 4 -17.84 -0.52 2.72
C ARG A 4 -16.81 -0.16 3.80
N ILE A 5 -15.59 0.15 3.37
CA ILE A 5 -14.42 0.38 4.21
C ILE A 5 -14.26 1.88 4.45
N LEU A 6 -14.39 2.66 3.38
CA LEU A 6 -14.18 4.10 3.38
C LEU A 6 -15.32 4.90 4.03
N ASN A 7 -15.01 6.09 4.53
CA ASN A 7 -15.98 7.09 4.97
C ASN A 7 -16.61 7.84 3.79
N LYS A 8 -17.55 8.76 4.06
CA LYS A 8 -18.31 9.44 2.99
C LYS A 8 -17.45 10.32 2.08
N GLU A 9 -16.41 10.97 2.63
CA GLU A 9 -15.50 11.83 1.87
C GLU A 9 -14.49 10.98 1.07
N GLU A 10 -13.92 9.96 1.68
CA GLU A 10 -13.08 8.97 1.01
C GLU A 10 -13.85 8.25 -0.12
N LYS A 11 -15.12 7.88 0.08
CA LYS A 11 -15.95 7.30 -0.98
C LYS A 11 -16.15 8.23 -2.17
N LYS A 12 -16.13 9.55 -1.99
CA LYS A 12 -16.15 10.49 -3.14
C LYS A 12 -14.85 10.40 -3.90
N ILE A 13 -13.72 10.38 -3.20
CA ILE A 13 -12.38 10.26 -3.79
C ILE A 13 -12.27 8.93 -4.54
N PHE A 14 -12.64 7.82 -3.89
CA PHE A 14 -12.58 6.45 -4.40
C PHE A 14 -13.91 5.93 -4.96
N SER A 15 -14.76 6.79 -5.53
CA SER A 15 -16.00 6.33 -6.17
C SER A 15 -15.70 5.45 -7.38
N LYS A 16 -16.58 4.53 -7.82
CA LYS A 16 -16.37 3.73 -9.04
C LYS A 16 -15.97 4.55 -10.29
N LYS A 17 -16.43 5.80 -10.40
CA LYS A 17 -16.05 6.72 -11.49
C LYS A 17 -14.61 7.25 -11.35
N ASN A 18 -14.14 7.42 -10.11
CA ASN A 18 -12.82 7.97 -9.80
C ASN A 18 -11.77 6.87 -9.55
N LEU A 19 -12.15 5.68 -9.09
CA LEU A 19 -11.26 4.52 -8.94
C LEU A 19 -10.58 4.13 -10.25
N ARG A 20 -11.26 4.27 -11.39
CA ARG A 20 -10.64 4.08 -12.73
C ARG A 20 -9.65 5.19 -13.11
N LYS A 21 -9.67 6.32 -12.41
CA LYS A 21 -8.85 7.52 -12.67
C LYS A 21 -7.78 7.77 -11.62
N ILE A 22 -7.89 7.12 -10.45
CA ILE A 22 -6.87 7.18 -9.40
C ILE A 22 -5.61 6.53 -9.94
N ARG A 23 -4.52 7.28 -9.90
CA ARG A 23 -3.22 6.75 -10.29
C ARG A 23 -2.74 5.79 -9.22
N LYS A 24 -1.93 4.80 -9.61
CA LYS A 24 -1.38 3.83 -8.66
C LYS A 24 -0.57 4.54 -7.56
N GLU A 25 0.13 5.62 -7.92
CA GLU A 25 0.88 6.46 -6.98
C GLU A 25 -0.03 7.16 -5.95
N ASP A 26 -1.20 7.65 -6.36
CA ASP A 26 -2.13 8.33 -5.45
C ASP A 26 -2.74 7.34 -4.44
N PHE A 27 -3.07 6.12 -4.88
CA PHE A 27 -3.54 5.07 -3.96
C PHE A 27 -2.44 4.61 -3.01
N PHE A 28 -1.22 4.44 -3.53
CA PHE A 28 -0.07 4.04 -2.71
C PHE A 28 0.24 5.09 -1.63
N THR A 29 0.27 6.37 -1.99
CA THR A 29 0.42 7.47 -1.03
C THR A 29 -0.66 7.43 0.05
N TYR A 30 -1.92 7.16 -0.33
CA TYR A 30 -3.02 7.03 0.64
C TYR A 30 -2.80 5.84 1.59
N LEU A 31 -2.37 4.69 1.06
CA LEU A 31 -2.04 3.52 1.87
C LEU A 31 -0.90 3.82 2.86
N GLU A 32 0.17 4.47 2.41
CA GLU A 32 1.29 4.87 3.28
C GLU A 32 0.84 5.80 4.41
N MET A 33 -0.09 6.73 4.14
CA MET A 33 -0.66 7.61 5.16
C MET A 33 -1.42 6.83 6.24
N GLU A 34 -2.22 5.83 5.83
CA GLU A 34 -3.01 5.01 6.75
C GLU A 34 -2.13 4.07 7.59
N GLU A 35 -1.02 3.59 7.02
CA GLU A 35 0.02 2.84 7.74
C GLU A 35 0.76 3.72 8.75
N ALA A 36 1.10 4.95 8.39
CA ALA A 36 1.72 5.90 9.31
C ALA A 36 0.79 6.26 10.49
N LEU A 37 -0.52 6.39 10.22
CA LEU A 37 -1.51 6.61 11.26
C LEU A 37 -1.57 5.42 12.23
N LEU A 38 -1.58 4.19 11.71
CA LEU A 38 -1.55 2.98 12.51
C LEU A 38 -0.31 2.92 13.40
N GLU A 39 0.86 3.21 12.85
CA GLU A 39 2.12 3.20 13.60
C GLU A 39 2.09 4.25 14.72
N SER A 40 1.59 5.45 14.44
CA SER A 40 1.40 6.51 15.44
C SER A 40 0.50 6.06 16.60
N LEU A 41 -0.60 5.36 16.31
CA LEU A 41 -1.49 4.81 17.33
C LEU A 41 -0.78 3.76 18.21
N LYS A 42 0.02 2.88 17.60
CA LYS A 42 0.81 1.86 18.31
C LYS A 42 1.86 2.48 19.23
N VAL A 43 2.59 3.47 18.73
CA VAL A 43 3.59 4.22 19.51
C VAL A 43 2.92 4.92 20.69
N ARG A 44 1.79 5.58 20.46
CA ARG A 44 1.03 6.25 21.52
C ARG A 44 0.58 5.26 22.59
N TYR A 45 0.01 4.12 22.19
CA TYR A 45 -0.42 3.08 23.11
C TYR A 45 0.74 2.55 23.98
N ALA A 46 1.92 2.34 23.37
CA ALA A 46 3.11 1.90 24.09
C ALA A 46 3.64 2.96 25.08
N THR A 47 3.43 4.25 24.79
CA THR A 47 3.96 5.37 25.59
C THR A 47 3.04 5.78 26.73
N ASP A 48 1.72 5.73 26.53
CA ASP A 48 0.69 6.17 27.50
C ASP A 48 0.51 5.16 28.67
N GLY A 49 1.27 4.07 28.71
CA GLY A 49 1.12 2.98 29.67
C GLY A 49 0.07 1.98 29.16
N ASN A 50 0.53 0.77 28.85
CA ASN A 50 -0.27 -0.32 28.28
C ASN A 50 -1.46 -0.67 29.17
N ASP A 51 -2.62 -0.04 28.97
CA ASP A 51 -3.92 -0.49 29.52
C ASP A 51 -5.12 0.37 29.02
N ASN A 52 -5.00 1.10 27.90
CA ASN A 52 -6.14 1.85 27.34
C ASN A 52 -6.96 0.98 26.35
N PRO A 53 -8.11 0.40 26.77
CA PRO A 53 -8.91 -0.46 25.90
C PRO A 53 -9.53 0.28 24.70
N ILE A 54 -9.70 1.60 24.80
CA ILE A 54 -10.25 2.41 23.70
C ILE A 54 -9.20 2.49 22.58
N THR A 55 -7.97 2.86 22.93
CA THR A 55 -6.86 2.94 21.98
C THR A 55 -6.53 1.58 21.38
N LEU A 56 -6.60 0.50 22.16
CA LEU A 56 -6.42 -0.86 21.63
C LEU A 56 -7.50 -1.21 20.59
N SER A 57 -8.77 -0.93 20.87
CA SER A 57 -9.86 -1.12 19.90
C SER A 57 -9.67 -0.26 18.65
N GLU A 58 -9.17 0.97 18.78
CA GLU A 58 -8.85 1.84 17.64
C GLU A 58 -7.72 1.26 16.77
N ILE A 59 -6.65 0.76 17.40
CA ILE A 59 -5.56 0.04 16.72
C ILE A 59 -6.12 -1.15 15.94
N GLU A 60 -6.91 -2.03 16.56
CA GLU A 60 -7.47 -3.20 15.88
C GLU A 60 -8.39 -2.84 14.71
N LYS A 61 -9.13 -1.73 14.80
CA LYS A 61 -9.96 -1.24 13.71
C LYS A 61 -9.10 -0.73 12.56
N GLN A 62 -8.07 0.04 12.88
CA GLN A 62 -7.14 0.60 11.90
C GLN A 62 -6.30 -0.50 11.24
N GLU A 63 -5.85 -1.51 11.97
CA GLU A 63 -5.15 -2.68 11.40
C GLU A 63 -6.02 -3.41 10.37
N ARG A 64 -7.28 -3.69 10.73
CA ARG A 64 -8.23 -4.31 9.79
C ARG A 64 -8.52 -3.44 8.57
N PHE A 65 -8.49 -2.12 8.73
CA PHE A 65 -8.68 -1.17 7.64
C PHE A 65 -7.49 -1.19 6.68
N VAL A 66 -6.27 -1.00 7.20
CA VAL A 66 -5.01 -1.05 6.45
C VAL A 66 -4.85 -2.40 5.73
N GLN A 67 -5.15 -3.51 6.40
CA GLN A 67 -5.05 -4.84 5.80
C GLN A 67 -5.95 -4.95 4.56
N ARG A 68 -7.21 -4.50 4.64
CA ARG A 68 -8.14 -4.55 3.51
C ARG A 68 -7.75 -3.58 2.38
N LEU A 69 -7.13 -2.44 2.71
CA LEU A 69 -6.59 -1.53 1.69
C LEU A 69 -5.41 -2.15 0.96
N ASN A 70 -4.50 -2.81 1.70
CA ASN A 70 -3.38 -3.56 1.14
C ASN A 70 -3.90 -4.66 0.20
N GLU A 71 -4.82 -5.51 0.65
CA GLU A 71 -5.46 -6.55 -0.18
C GLU A 71 -6.02 -5.95 -1.49
N TYR A 72 -6.76 -4.84 -1.40
CA TYR A 72 -7.29 -4.18 -2.58
C TYR A 72 -6.20 -3.63 -3.52
N TYR A 73 -5.13 -3.05 -2.96
CA TYR A 73 -4.01 -2.54 -3.75
C TYR A 73 -3.41 -3.65 -4.61
N TYR A 74 -3.12 -4.80 -4.00
CA TYR A 74 -2.55 -5.94 -4.70
C TYR A 74 -3.53 -6.58 -5.68
N GLU A 75 -4.78 -6.80 -5.30
CA GLU A 75 -5.76 -7.53 -6.12
C GLU A 75 -6.38 -6.70 -7.25
N VAL A 76 -6.48 -5.38 -7.09
CA VAL A 76 -7.29 -4.55 -7.99
C VAL A 76 -6.52 -3.38 -8.60
N VAL A 77 -5.62 -2.76 -7.84
CA VAL A 77 -4.85 -1.60 -8.35
C VAL A 77 -3.61 -2.07 -9.11
N LEU A 78 -2.91 -3.08 -8.60
CA LEU A 78 -1.71 -3.61 -9.25
C LEU A 78 -2.04 -4.50 -10.45
N ILE A 79 -3.09 -5.32 -10.36
CA ILE A 79 -3.56 -6.16 -11.47
C ILE A 79 -4.24 -5.28 -12.53
N ASP A 80 -3.53 -5.00 -13.62
CA ASP A 80 -4.05 -4.22 -14.74
C ASP A 80 -5.06 -5.06 -15.57
N PRO A 81 -6.37 -4.72 -15.59
CA PRO A 81 -7.37 -5.51 -16.29
C PRO A 81 -7.20 -5.49 -17.82
N LYS A 82 -6.37 -4.59 -18.38
CA LYS A 82 -6.07 -4.55 -19.82
C LYS A 82 -4.81 -5.30 -20.21
N ASN A 83 -3.91 -5.62 -19.26
CA ASN A 83 -2.61 -6.22 -19.57
C ASN A 83 -2.40 -7.61 -18.97
N GLY A 84 -3.23 -8.08 -18.04
CA GLY A 84 -3.22 -9.47 -17.56
C GLY A 84 -1.86 -9.99 -17.10
N LYS A 85 -0.91 -9.10 -16.82
CA LYS A 85 0.45 -9.45 -16.43
C LYS A 85 0.56 -9.33 -14.94
N ASP A 86 0.88 -10.47 -14.35
CA ASP A 86 1.18 -10.65 -12.95
C ASP A 86 2.12 -9.52 -12.45
N PRO A 87 1.78 -8.81 -11.36
CA PRO A 87 2.62 -7.76 -10.79
C PRO A 87 4.06 -8.21 -10.49
N MET A 88 4.29 -9.51 -10.25
CA MET A 88 5.63 -10.09 -10.13
C MET A 88 6.50 -9.84 -11.37
N PHE A 89 5.89 -9.86 -12.55
CA PHE A 89 6.57 -9.69 -13.83
C PHE A 89 6.99 -8.24 -14.10
N SER A 90 6.25 -7.26 -13.56
CA SER A 90 6.66 -5.85 -13.58
C SER A 90 7.79 -5.56 -12.61
N LEU A 91 7.72 -6.13 -11.40
CA LEU A 91 8.75 -6.02 -10.38
C LEU A 91 10.07 -6.63 -10.85
N GLU A 92 10.04 -7.83 -11.43
CA GLU A 92 11.23 -8.45 -12.02
C GLU A 92 11.87 -7.59 -13.11
N LYS A 93 11.07 -6.90 -13.93
CA LYS A 93 11.60 -6.02 -14.97
C LYS A 93 12.26 -4.77 -14.39
N GLU A 94 11.71 -4.19 -13.34
CA GLU A 94 12.30 -3.05 -12.66
C GLU A 94 13.59 -3.43 -11.94
N VAL A 95 13.57 -4.52 -11.18
CA VAL A 95 14.77 -5.08 -10.53
C VAL A 95 15.84 -5.38 -11.58
N ASN A 96 15.50 -6.02 -12.70
CA ASN A 96 16.45 -6.29 -13.79
C ASN A 96 17.04 -5.02 -14.42
N LYS A 97 16.28 -3.90 -14.48
CA LYS A 97 16.82 -2.63 -14.99
C LYS A 97 17.85 -2.02 -14.04
N ILE A 98 17.71 -2.25 -12.73
CA ILE A 98 18.63 -1.76 -11.71
C ILE A 98 19.86 -2.69 -11.60
N VAL A 99 19.65 -4.00 -11.64
CA VAL A 99 20.70 -5.02 -11.45
C VAL A 99 21.62 -5.14 -12.66
N LYS A 100 21.10 -5.12 -13.90
CA LYS A 100 21.92 -5.30 -15.11
C LYS A 100 23.06 -4.29 -15.28
N PRO A 101 22.88 -2.99 -15.00
CA PRO A 101 23.98 -2.02 -14.97
C PRO A 101 25.05 -2.38 -13.94
N LEU A 102 24.64 -2.78 -12.73
CA LEU A 102 25.54 -3.14 -11.64
C LEU A 102 26.35 -4.40 -11.97
N GLU A 103 25.69 -5.43 -12.52
CA GLU A 103 26.37 -6.64 -13.01
C GLU A 103 27.35 -6.36 -14.15
N ARG A 104 27.02 -5.43 -15.06
CA ARG A 104 27.95 -4.99 -16.12
C ARG A 104 29.18 -4.31 -15.56
N ILE A 105 29.02 -3.48 -14.53
CA ILE A 105 30.14 -2.79 -13.87
C ILE A 105 31.03 -3.81 -13.17
N GLN A 106 30.46 -4.74 -12.42
CA GLN A 106 31.23 -5.82 -11.76
C GLN A 106 31.99 -6.68 -12.77
N ARG A 107 31.36 -7.09 -13.89
CA ARG A 107 32.04 -7.89 -14.93
C ARG A 107 33.15 -7.14 -15.68
N ARG A 108 33.12 -5.80 -15.69
CA ARG A 108 34.18 -4.96 -16.29
C ARG A 108 35.33 -4.68 -15.33
N GLY A 109 35.12 -4.74 -14.01
CA GLY A 109 36.17 -4.59 -13.00
C GLY A 109 37.03 -5.84 -12.77
N PHE A 110 36.65 -6.99 -13.36
CA PHE A 110 37.38 -8.26 -13.29
C PHE A 110 38.25 -8.55 -14.53
N LYS A 111 38.72 -7.51 -15.23
CA LYS A 111 39.74 -7.62 -16.29
C LYS A 111 40.98 -6.84 -15.94
#